data_AF-A0A1D9QIE8-F1
#
_entry.id   AF-A0A1D9QIE8-F1
#
_cell.length_a   1.000
_cell.length_b   1.000
_cell.length_c   1.000
_cell.angle_alpha   90.00
_cell.angle_beta   90.00
_cell.angle_gamma   90.00
#
_symmetry.space_group_name_H-M   'P 1'
#
loop_
_entity.id
_entity.type
_entity.pdbx_description
1 polymer ?
#
loop_
_entity_poly.entity_id
_entity_poly.type
_entity_poly.pdbx_seq_one_letter_code
_entity_poly.pdbx_strand_id
1 'polypeptide(L)'
;MTWISKSITSLGLLFLTHACYSAHEHSALQSTGTAHLSSIPSHTATTVSLPIDISIETIVSVFIICLGLVLGTPELRPIQWRVWAGKVEREGAKGFMNADGEVDKDFVGNPFKVLESRPSFIDIRRQKYEFAAWVREGGEQTPARES
;
A
#
# COMPACT_ATOMS: atom_id res chain seq x y z
N MET A 1 4.79 10.02 2.21
CA MET A 1 3.84 10.35 3.30
C MET A 1 2.53 9.63 3.03
N THR A 2 2.36 8.43 3.60
CA THR A 2 1.20 7.56 3.34
C THR A 2 -0.14 8.17 3.77
N TRP A 3 -0.12 9.19 4.64
CA TRP A 3 -1.32 9.89 5.08
C TRP A 3 -2.00 10.69 3.97
N ILE A 4 -1.24 11.39 3.11
CA ILE A 4 -1.82 12.18 2.02
C ILE A 4 -2.50 11.26 1.00
N SER A 5 -1.82 10.20 0.56
CA SER A 5 -2.37 9.25 -0.41
C SER A 5 -3.62 8.55 0.13
N LYS A 6 -3.60 8.12 1.41
CA LYS A 6 -4.75 7.51 2.08
C LYS A 6 -5.92 8.49 2.20
N SER A 7 -5.67 9.74 2.57
CA SER A 7 -6.72 10.78 2.64
C SER A 7 -7.33 11.07 1.27
N ILE A 8 -6.51 11.23 0.23
CA ILE A 8 -6.99 11.47 -1.15
C ILE A 8 -7.84 10.29 -1.63
N THR A 9 -7.36 9.06 -1.42
CA THR A 9 -8.09 7.84 -1.79
C THR A 9 -9.43 7.75 -1.05
N SER A 10 -9.44 8.01 0.26
CA SER A 10 -10.65 8.00 1.08
C SER A 10 -11.66 9.06 0.64
N LEU A 11 -11.19 10.26 0.30
CA LEU A 11 -12.05 11.34 -0.16
C LEU A 11 -12.64 11.03 -1.54
N GLY A 12 -11.85 10.44 -2.45
CA GLY A 12 -12.35 9.94 -3.73
C GLY A 12 -13.41 8.84 -3.58
N LEU A 13 -13.23 7.90 -2.64
CA LEU A 13 -14.23 6.86 -2.34
C LEU A 13 -15.53 7.45 -1.78
N LEU A 14 -15.43 8.49 -0.94
CA LEU A 14 -16.60 9.19 -0.41
C LEU A 14 -17.40 9.86 -1.54
N PHE A 15 -16.72 10.57 -2.45
CA PHE A 15 -17.38 11.17 -3.61
C PHE A 15 -17.97 10.13 -4.56
N LEU A 16 -17.28 9.01 -4.79
CA LEU A 16 -17.82 7.92 -5.60
C LEU A 16 -19.09 7.34 -4.99
N THR A 17 -19.10 7.14 -3.67
CA THR A 17 -20.28 6.65 -2.93
C THR A 17 -21.44 7.64 -3.05
N HIS A 18 -21.15 8.94 -2.94
CA HIS A 18 -22.13 10.00 -3.14
C HIS A 18 -22.74 9.96 -4.55
N ALA A 19 -21.91 9.92 -5.59
CA ALA A 19 -22.37 9.88 -6.97
C ALA A 19 -23.16 8.60 -7.30
N CYS A 20 -22.75 7.45 -6.73
CA CYS A 20 -23.53 6.21 -6.82
C CYS A 20 -24.90 6.32 -6.14
N TYR A 21 -24.97 6.98 -4.98
CA TYR A 21 -26.24 7.23 -4.29
C TYR A 21 -27.14 8.16 -5.11
N SER A 22 -26.59 9.25 -5.67
CA SER A 22 -27.31 10.15 -6.59
C SER A 22 -27.85 9.42 -7.83
N ALA A 23 -27.06 8.53 -8.43
CA ALA A 23 -27.50 7.71 -9.55
C ALA A 23 -28.64 6.75 -9.15
N HIS A 24 -28.55 6.15 -7.96
CA HIS A 24 -29.59 5.29 -7.42
C HIS A 24 -30.90 6.05 -7.18
N GLU A 25 -30.85 7.21 -6.52
CA GLU A 25 -32.05 8.04 -6.30
C GLU A 25 -32.66 8.50 -7.63
N HIS A 26 -31.84 8.93 -8.59
CA HIS A 26 -32.31 9.29 -9.91
C HIS A 26 -33.02 8.11 -10.60
N SER A 27 -32.41 6.91 -10.56
CA SER A 27 -33.02 5.72 -11.16
C SER A 27 -34.33 5.32 -10.47
N ALA A 28 -34.38 5.34 -9.13
CA ALA A 28 -35.57 5.00 -8.35
C ALA A 28 -36.75 5.95 -8.60
N LEU A 29 -36.48 7.27 -8.66
CA LEU A 29 -37.48 8.29 -8.99
C LEU A 29 -38.00 8.12 -10.42
N GLN A 30 -37.11 7.83 -11.38
CA GLN A 30 -37.48 7.60 -12.77
C GLN A 30 -38.33 6.33 -12.93
N SER A 31 -37.97 5.23 -12.27
CA SER A 31 -38.79 4.01 -12.29
C SER A 31 -40.20 4.24 -11.71
N THR A 32 -40.30 5.03 -10.64
CA THR A 32 -41.60 5.34 -10.01
C THR A 32 -42.43 6.30 -10.86
N GLY A 33 -41.80 7.33 -11.44
CA GLY A 33 -42.48 8.31 -12.31
C GLY A 33 -42.93 7.71 -13.63
N THR A 34 -42.12 6.85 -14.25
CA THR A 34 -42.49 6.12 -15.48
C THR A 34 -43.57 5.07 -15.22
N ALA A 35 -43.61 4.42 -14.06
CA ALA A 35 -44.71 3.55 -13.67
C ALA A 35 -46.04 4.33 -13.55
N HIS A 36 -46.01 5.55 -13.02
CA HIS A 36 -47.19 6.42 -12.99
C HIS A 36 -47.60 6.90 -14.40
N LEU A 37 -46.63 7.24 -15.25
CA LEU A 37 -46.87 7.78 -16.59
C LEU A 37 -47.27 6.72 -17.64
N SER A 38 -46.83 5.47 -17.48
CA SER A 38 -47.22 4.35 -18.35
C SER A 38 -48.69 3.92 -18.17
N SER A 39 -49.37 4.41 -17.14
CA SER A 39 -50.85 4.32 -17.01
C SER A 39 -51.60 5.29 -17.93
N ILE A 40 -50.90 6.25 -18.56
CA ILE A 40 -51.47 7.20 -19.52
C ILE A 40 -51.15 6.70 -20.94
N PRO A 41 -52.15 6.39 -21.79
CA PRO A 41 -51.98 5.63 -23.05
C PRO A 41 -51.23 6.36 -24.18
N SER A 42 -50.64 7.54 -23.92
CA SER A 42 -50.04 8.41 -24.93
C SER A 42 -48.55 8.70 -24.75
N HIS A 43 -47.86 8.10 -23.78
CA HIS A 43 -46.43 8.38 -23.56
C HIS A 43 -45.49 7.37 -24.23
N THR A 44 -44.80 7.83 -25.26
CA THR A 44 -43.62 7.18 -25.85
C THR A 44 -42.53 7.01 -24.79
N ALA A 45 -42.04 5.77 -24.60
CA ALA A 45 -40.95 5.45 -23.69
C ALA A 45 -39.66 6.19 -24.10
N THR A 46 -39.34 7.27 -23.41
CA THR A 46 -38.08 8.00 -23.56
C THR A 46 -36.94 7.19 -22.96
N THR A 47 -35.88 6.95 -23.72
CA THR A 47 -34.63 6.37 -23.19
C THR A 47 -34.01 7.34 -22.19
N VAL A 48 -34.11 7.04 -20.91
CA VAL A 48 -33.62 7.92 -19.84
C VAL A 48 -32.12 7.71 -19.67
N SER A 49 -31.32 8.66 -20.17
CA SER A 49 -29.88 8.72 -19.91
C SER A 49 -29.59 9.30 -18.52
N LEU A 50 -28.46 8.91 -17.93
CA LEU A 50 -28.00 9.48 -16.67
C LEU A 50 -27.69 10.98 -16.84
N PRO A 51 -28.05 11.85 -15.88
CA PRO A 51 -27.64 13.25 -15.89
C PRO A 51 -26.13 13.40 -16.05
N ILE A 52 -25.74 14.44 -16.81
CA ILE A 52 -24.33 14.71 -17.10
C ILE A 52 -23.53 15.03 -15.83
N ASP A 53 -24.16 15.66 -14.85
CA ASP A 53 -23.54 16.02 -13.56
C ASP A 53 -23.04 14.78 -12.81
N ILE A 54 -23.93 13.80 -12.59
CA ILE A 54 -23.59 12.49 -11.98
C ILE A 54 -22.49 11.77 -12.77
N SER A 55 -22.50 11.88 -14.10
CA SER A 55 -21.46 11.29 -14.95
C SER A 55 -20.11 11.96 -14.77
N ILE A 56 -20.06 13.30 -14.62
CA ILE A 56 -18.81 14.03 -14.36
C ILE A 56 -18.31 13.73 -12.95
N GLU A 57 -19.19 13.76 -11.94
CA GLU A 57 -18.83 13.45 -10.55
C GLU A 57 -18.21 12.05 -10.41
N THR A 58 -18.78 11.04 -11.07
CA THR A 58 -18.21 9.68 -11.07
C THR A 58 -16.84 9.62 -11.73
N ILE A 59 -16.66 10.25 -12.89
CA ILE A 59 -15.36 10.31 -13.59
C ILE A 59 -14.30 10.99 -12.72
N VAL A 60 -14.64 12.13 -12.12
CA VAL A 60 -13.73 12.89 -11.24
C VAL A 60 -13.40 12.09 -9.99
N SER A 61 -14.39 11.41 -9.38
CA SER A 61 -14.16 10.55 -8.22
C SER A 61 -13.21 9.41 -8.53
N VAL A 62 -13.40 8.72 -9.66
CA VAL A 62 -12.50 7.65 -10.12
C VAL A 62 -11.09 8.20 -10.36
N PHE A 63 -10.97 9.37 -10.98
CA PHE A 63 -9.67 10.01 -11.20
C PHE A 63 -8.94 10.31 -9.87
N ILE A 64 -9.64 10.85 -8.87
CA ILE A 64 -9.09 11.13 -7.54
C ILE A 64 -8.65 9.84 -6.85
N ILE A 65 -9.44 8.77 -6.93
CA ILE A 65 -9.07 7.45 -6.38
C ILE A 65 -7.79 6.95 -7.04
N CYS A 66 -7.73 6.95 -8.37
CA CYS A 66 -6.54 6.52 -9.11
C CYS A 66 -5.30 7.35 -8.71
N LEU A 67 -5.44 8.67 -8.60
CA LEU A 67 -4.36 9.55 -8.16
C LEU A 67 -3.90 9.20 -6.73
N GLY A 68 -4.84 9.00 -5.80
CA GLY A 68 -4.54 8.61 -4.43
C GLY A 68 -3.80 7.28 -4.35
N LEU A 69 -4.22 6.27 -5.12
CA LEU A 69 -3.58 4.97 -5.19
C LEU A 69 -2.16 5.06 -5.75
N VAL A 70 -1.96 5.79 -6.86
CA VAL A 70 -0.63 5.97 -7.49
C VAL A 70 0.31 6.73 -6.55
N LEU A 71 -0.16 7.77 -5.87
CA LEU A 71 0.67 8.49 -4.89
C LEU A 71 0.98 7.65 -3.63
N GLY A 72 0.21 6.59 -3.40
CA GLY A 72 0.40 5.67 -2.29
C GLY A 72 1.38 4.53 -2.55
N THR A 73 1.81 4.31 -3.79
CA THR A 73 2.72 3.21 -4.11
C THR A 73 4.12 3.46 -3.54
N PRO A 74 4.78 2.42 -2.97
CA PRO A 74 6.17 2.53 -2.55
C PRO A 74 7.10 2.76 -3.74
N GLU A 75 8.25 3.38 -3.49
CA GLU A 75 9.26 3.59 -4.53
C GLU A 75 9.77 2.26 -5.09
N LEU A 76 9.97 2.23 -6.41
CA LEU A 76 10.50 1.06 -7.10
C LEU A 76 11.94 0.77 -6.65
N ARG A 77 12.21 -0.51 -6.39
CA ARG A 77 13.54 -0.97 -6.05
C ARG A 77 14.44 -1.00 -7.30
N PRO A 78 15.75 -0.70 -7.15
CA PRO A 78 16.72 -0.90 -8.20
C PRO A 78 16.72 -2.35 -8.68
N ILE A 79 16.68 -2.55 -10.01
CA ILE A 79 16.72 -3.89 -10.63
C ILE A 79 18.11 -4.53 -10.48
N GLN A 80 19.17 -3.71 -10.49
CA GLN A 80 20.55 -4.18 -10.41
C GLN A 80 20.94 -4.50 -8.96
N TRP A 81 21.29 -5.76 -8.70
CA TRP A 81 21.65 -6.24 -7.36
C TRP A 81 22.83 -5.51 -6.72
N ARG A 82 23.84 -5.09 -7.50
CA ARG A 82 24.96 -4.30 -6.98
C ARG A 82 24.52 -2.92 -6.46
N VAL A 83 23.59 -2.28 -7.16
CA VAL A 83 23.05 -0.97 -6.77
C VAL A 83 22.17 -1.12 -5.54
N TRP A 84 21.34 -2.18 -5.49
CA TRP A 84 20.54 -2.50 -4.32
C TRP A 84 21.42 -2.81 -3.09
N ALA A 85 22.41 -3.69 -3.23
CA ALA A 85 23.33 -4.05 -2.15
C ALA A 85 24.04 -2.81 -1.59
N GLY A 86 24.59 -1.95 -2.46
CA GLY A 86 25.22 -0.69 -2.04
C GLY A 86 24.25 0.28 -1.36
N LYS A 87 22.98 0.33 -1.78
CA LYS A 87 21.94 1.13 -1.11
C LYS A 87 21.65 0.57 0.28
N VAL A 88 21.47 -0.74 0.40
CA VAL A 88 21.20 -1.45 1.67
C VAL A 88 22.35 -1.32 2.66
N GLU A 89 23.60 -1.41 2.20
CA GLU A 89 24.79 -1.24 3.05
C GLU A 89 24.92 0.20 3.57
N ARG A 90 24.62 1.21 2.74
CA ARG A 90 24.70 2.62 3.13
C ARG A 90 23.57 3.05 4.06
N GLU A 91 22.34 2.65 3.77
CA GLU A 91 21.14 3.12 4.46
C GLU A 91 20.73 2.19 5.61
N GLY A 92 21.26 0.96 5.64
CA GLY A 92 20.94 -0.07 6.62
C GLY A 92 19.45 -0.43 6.63
N ALA A 93 19.02 -1.22 7.62
CA ALA A 93 17.59 -1.50 7.82
C ALA A 93 16.78 -0.25 8.20
N LYS A 94 17.45 0.79 8.73
CA LYS A 94 16.82 2.06 9.14
C LYS A 94 16.32 2.89 7.96
N GLY A 95 16.96 2.79 6.79
CA GLY A 95 16.52 3.48 5.57
C GLY A 95 15.27 2.89 4.92
N PHE A 96 14.84 1.71 5.36
CA PHE A 96 13.65 1.01 4.85
C PHE A 96 12.58 0.85 5.93
N MET A 97 12.55 1.76 6.91
CA MET A 97 11.48 1.79 7.90
C MET A 97 10.26 2.46 7.30
N ASN A 98 9.11 1.81 7.45
CA ASN A 98 7.82 2.39 7.13
C ASN A 98 7.49 3.52 8.11
N ALA A 99 6.47 4.31 7.76
CA ALA A 99 5.99 5.40 8.62
C ALA A 99 5.58 4.94 10.04
N ASP A 100 5.30 3.66 10.21
CA ASP A 100 4.92 3.02 11.48
C ASP A 100 6.15 2.57 12.32
N GLY A 101 7.37 2.81 11.83
CA GLY A 101 8.60 2.42 12.52
C GLY A 101 8.92 0.92 12.44
N GLU A 102 8.23 0.16 11.60
CA GLU A 102 8.57 -1.22 11.27
C GLU A 102 9.42 -1.27 10.01
N VAL A 103 10.33 -2.24 9.92
CA VAL A 103 11.05 -2.53 8.68
C VAL A 103 10.04 -2.94 7.62
N ASP A 104 10.18 -2.40 6.41
CA ASP A 104 9.26 -2.69 5.33
C ASP A 104 9.09 -4.19 5.13
N LYS A 105 7.84 -4.66 4.99
CA LYS A 105 7.54 -6.10 4.88
C LYS A 105 8.17 -6.72 3.64
N ASP A 106 8.37 -5.89 2.63
CA ASP A 106 9.04 -6.27 1.38
C ASP A 106 10.55 -6.06 1.45
N PHE A 107 11.14 -5.69 2.59
CA PHE A 107 12.58 -5.49 2.70
C PHE A 107 13.34 -6.81 2.48
N VAL A 108 13.99 -6.89 1.32
CA VAL A 108 14.95 -7.95 1.01
C VAL A 108 16.33 -7.42 1.37
N GLY A 109 16.96 -7.99 2.39
CA GLY A 109 18.29 -7.59 2.84
C GLY A 109 19.37 -7.72 1.75
N ASN A 110 20.64 -7.49 2.11
CA ASN A 110 21.74 -7.56 1.14
C ASN A 110 21.77 -8.92 0.42
N PRO A 111 21.59 -8.98 -0.92
CA PRO A 111 21.59 -10.22 -1.69
C PRO A 111 22.89 -11.02 -1.53
N PHE A 112 24.02 -10.34 -1.28
CA PHE A 112 25.33 -10.98 -1.16
C PHE A 112 25.67 -11.45 0.26
N LYS A 113 24.79 -11.19 1.24
CA LYS A 113 25.03 -11.54 2.65
C LYS A 113 25.32 -13.03 2.86
N VAL A 114 24.73 -13.90 2.05
CA VAL A 114 24.98 -15.36 2.11
C VAL A 114 26.42 -15.70 1.68
N LEU A 115 26.97 -15.00 0.69
CA LEU A 115 28.34 -15.22 0.22
C LEU A 115 29.37 -14.71 1.22
N GLU A 116 29.04 -13.66 1.98
CA GLU A 116 29.89 -13.12 3.03
C GLU A 116 29.84 -13.96 4.31
N SER A 117 28.65 -14.30 4.78
CA SER A 117 28.46 -15.09 6.01
C SER A 117 28.88 -16.55 5.87
N ARG A 118 28.97 -17.06 4.64
CA ARG A 118 29.41 -18.43 4.31
C ARG A 118 28.89 -19.47 5.31
N PRO A 119 27.56 -19.61 5.45
CA PRO A 119 26.98 -20.44 6.50
C PRO A 119 27.47 -21.90 6.50
N SER A 120 27.81 -22.42 5.31
CA SER A 120 28.35 -23.78 5.16
C SER A 120 29.79 -23.97 5.63
N PHE A 121 30.54 -22.89 5.89
CA PHE A 121 31.94 -22.93 6.32
C PHE A 121 32.13 -22.52 7.79
N ILE A 122 31.05 -22.45 8.55
CA ILE A 122 31.09 -22.10 9.96
C ILE A 122 31.65 -23.28 10.76
N ASP A 123 32.60 -23.00 11.66
CA ASP A 123 33.06 -23.99 12.63
C ASP A 123 32.01 -24.14 13.75
N ILE A 124 31.18 -25.17 13.58
CA ILE A 124 30.09 -25.52 14.50
C ILE A 124 30.63 -25.88 15.89
N ARG A 125 31.85 -26.46 15.98
CA ARG A 125 32.41 -26.89 17.27
C ARG A 125 32.84 -25.69 18.08
N ARG A 126 33.51 -24.73 17.43
CA ARG A 126 33.92 -23.47 18.04
C ARG A 126 32.71 -22.67 18.52
N GLN A 127 31.66 -22.52 17.69
CA GLN A 127 30.44 -21.79 18.09
C GLN A 127 29.76 -22.41 19.32
N LYS A 128 29.69 -23.75 19.40
CA LYS A 128 29.12 -24.44 20.56
C LYS A 128 29.92 -24.18 21.84
N TYR A 129 31.25 -24.14 21.73
CA TYR A 129 32.12 -23.83 22.88
C TYR A 129 31.95 -22.37 23.33
N GLU A 130 31.96 -21.41 22.40
CA GLU A 130 31.75 -19.98 22.68
C GLU A 130 30.37 -19.75 23.33
N PHE A 131 29.32 -20.39 22.82
CA PHE A 131 28.00 -20.33 23.43
C PHE A 131 27.98 -20.92 24.85
N ALA A 132 28.62 -22.08 25.07
CA ALA A 132 28.68 -22.70 26.39
C ALA A 132 29.48 -21.85 27.39
N ALA A 133 30.55 -21.18 26.94
CA ALA A 133 31.31 -20.23 27.75
C ALA A 133 30.44 -19.01 28.12
N TRP A 134 29.74 -18.42 27.15
CA TRP A 134 28.81 -17.30 27.37
C TRP A 134 27.69 -17.64 28.36
N VAL A 135 27.09 -18.84 28.26
CA VAL A 135 26.07 -19.32 29.22
C VAL A 135 26.65 -19.44 30.63
N ARG A 136 27.91 -19.89 30.77
CA ARG A 136 28.60 -19.99 32.08
C ARG A 136 28.94 -18.63 32.67
N GLU A 137 29.13 -17.62 31.83
CA GLU A 137 29.41 -16.22 32.23
C GLU A 137 28.14 -15.40 32.52
N GLY A 138 26.95 -16.00 32.45
CA GLY A 138 25.72 -15.37 32.93
C GLY A 138 25.09 -14.35 31.96
N GLY A 139 25.57 -14.25 30.73
CA GLY A 139 24.91 -13.47 29.67
C GLY A 139 24.98 -11.94 29.84
N GLU A 140 26.03 -11.40 30.46
CA GLU A 140 26.23 -9.94 30.51
C GLU A 140 26.49 -9.38 29.11
N GLN A 141 25.61 -8.47 28.66
CA GLN A 141 25.84 -7.64 27.50
C GLN A 141 26.89 -6.57 27.85
N THR A 142 28.15 -6.83 27.53
CA THR A 142 29.18 -5.78 27.54
C THR A 142 28.79 -4.72 26.51
N PRO A 143 28.53 -3.45 26.89
CA PRO A 143 28.23 -2.40 25.93
C PRO A 143 29.47 -2.17 25.06
N ALA A 144 29.27 -2.19 23.74
CA ALA A 144 30.30 -1.97 22.75
C ALA A 144 31.00 -0.63 23.02
N ARG A 145 32.32 -0.67 23.24
CA ARG A 145 33.16 0.54 23.25
C ARG A 145 33.31 1.03 21.81
N GLU A 146 32.81 2.23 21.56
CA GLU A 146 33.13 3.03 20.37
C GLU A 146 34.63 3.36 20.35
N SER A 147 35.28 3.10 19.21
CA SER A 147 36.52 3.76 18.77
C SER A 147 36.53 3.84 17.25
#